data_AF-A0A6A6AL61-F1
#
_entry.id   AF-A0A6A6AL61-F1
#
_cell.length_a   1.000
_cell.length_b   1.000
_cell.length_c   1.000
_cell.angle_alpha   90.00
_cell.angle_beta   90.00
_cell.angle_gamma   90.00
#
_symmetry.space_group_name_H-M   'P 1'
#
loop_
_entity.id
_entity.type
_entity.pdbx_description
1 polymer ?
#
loop_
_entity_poly.entity_id
_entity_poly.type
_entity_poly.pdbx_seq_one_letter_code
_entity_poly.pdbx_strand_id
1 'polypeptide(L)'
;MPNHIPNFQISHFLSSHTIPLLTPPDPTCPICQLPYASPPQTYVHPLLPPDIPEYAVQINNRGPCTHVFGRRCVETHIRGRNPWSHTCPMCRAEWFPPPDTGRREVLEHVERALNGLARLEEDLSAGDEVTMAEVEDLERSLERIREVLYGGRWI
;
A
#
# COMPACT_ATOMS: atom_id res chain seq x y z
N MET A 1 10.78 2.90 -19.70
CA MET A 1 10.56 4.33 -19.32
C MET A 1 10.73 4.43 -17.82
N PRO A 2 11.44 5.42 -17.26
CA PRO A 2 11.49 5.59 -15.81
C PRO A 2 10.07 5.89 -15.32
N ASN A 3 9.52 5.02 -14.47
CA ASN A 3 8.18 5.13 -13.91
C ASN A 3 8.10 6.44 -13.11
N HIS A 4 7.56 7.48 -13.74
CA HIS A 4 7.36 8.76 -13.07
C HIS A 4 6.22 8.59 -12.07
N ILE A 5 6.57 8.51 -10.78
CA ILE A 5 5.59 8.42 -9.69
C ILE A 5 5.00 9.83 -9.48
N PRO A 6 3.69 10.04 -9.70
CA PRO A 6 3.05 11.33 -9.48
C PRO A 6 3.18 11.82 -8.02
N ASN A 7 3.29 13.14 -7.83
CA ASN A 7 3.47 13.74 -6.51
C ASN A 7 2.40 13.34 -5.50
N PHE A 8 1.14 13.18 -5.91
CA PHE A 8 0.07 12.76 -5.01
C PHE A 8 0.29 11.34 -4.48
N GLN A 9 0.82 10.41 -5.31
CA GLN A 9 1.15 9.06 -4.89
C GLN A 9 2.34 9.07 -3.93
N ILE A 10 3.36 9.90 -4.18
CA ILE A 10 4.49 10.07 -3.27
C ILE A 10 4.01 10.59 -1.92
N SER A 11 3.21 11.66 -1.90
CA SER A 11 2.67 12.24 -0.67
C SER A 11 1.85 11.22 0.12
N HIS A 12 0.96 10.50 -0.57
CA HIS A 12 0.14 9.46 0.03
C HIS A 12 0.98 8.28 0.56
N PHE A 13 1.97 7.83 -0.19
CA PHE A 13 2.87 6.78 0.25
C PHE A 13 3.58 7.19 1.54
N LEU A 14 4.14 8.40 1.57
CA LEU A 14 4.86 8.90 2.73
C LEU A 14 3.93 9.12 3.92
N SER A 15 2.69 9.56 3.74
CA SER A 15 1.75 9.76 4.85
C SER A 15 1.15 8.47 5.39
N SER A 16 0.85 7.51 4.52
CA SER A 16 0.00 6.37 4.85
C SER A 16 0.76 5.05 4.93
N HIS A 17 2.00 4.99 4.43
CA HIS A 17 2.81 3.76 4.34
C HIS A 17 4.18 3.91 5.00
N THR A 18 4.41 4.98 5.75
CA THR A 18 5.61 5.11 6.58
C THR A 18 5.20 5.37 8.02
N ILE A 19 5.86 4.67 8.95
CA ILE A 19 5.63 4.82 10.39
C ILE A 19 6.91 5.37 11.01
N PRO A 20 6.86 6.54 11.69
CA PRO A 20 8.01 7.05 12.42
C PRO A 20 8.36 6.12 13.60
N LEU A 21 9.65 5.85 13.78
CA LEU A 21 10.15 5.05 14.90
C LEU A 21 10.84 5.95 15.93
N LEU A 22 10.47 5.79 17.20
CA LEU A 22 11.17 6.42 18.33
C LEU A 22 12.49 5.71 18.65
N THR A 23 12.52 4.39 18.48
CA THR A 23 13.65 3.51 18.81
C THR A 23 13.97 2.62 17.60
N PRO A 24 14.71 3.14 16.61
CA PRO A 24 15.09 2.35 15.45
C PRO A 24 16.08 1.23 15.85
N PRO A 25 16.06 0.07 15.17
CA PRO A 25 16.99 -1.04 15.44
C PRO A 25 18.46 -0.63 15.27
N ASP A 26 18.73 0.14 14.21
CA ASP A 26 20.03 0.73 13.94
C ASP A 26 19.98 2.25 14.20
N PRO A 27 21.04 2.84 14.78
CA PRO A 27 21.04 4.28 15.10
C PRO A 27 21.25 5.17 13.87
N THR A 28 21.64 4.61 12.73
CA THR A 28 22.04 5.34 11.51
C THR A 28 21.26 4.91 10.29
N CYS A 29 21.04 5.85 9.36
CA CYS A 29 20.38 5.57 8.09
C CYS A 29 21.28 4.77 7.15
N PRO A 30 20.83 3.64 6.57
CA PRO A 30 21.66 2.86 5.65
C PRO A 30 21.92 3.57 4.31
N ILE A 31 21.15 4.62 3.98
CA ILE A 31 21.30 5.38 2.72
C ILE A 31 22.33 6.51 2.88
N CYS A 32 22.18 7.36 3.90
CA CYS A 32 23.04 8.54 4.09
C CYS A 32 24.06 8.41 5.22
N GLN A 33 24.00 7.33 6.01
CA GLN A 33 24.86 7.04 7.16
C GLN A 33 24.79 8.08 8.29
N LEU A 34 23.81 8.99 8.26
CA LEU A 34 23.58 9.97 9.32
C LEU A 34 22.77 9.33 10.47
N PRO A 35 23.02 9.74 11.73
CA PRO A 35 22.25 9.29 12.87
C PRO A 35 20.81 9.81 12.82
N TYR A 36 19.88 9.02 13.36
CA TYR A 36 18.49 9.42 13.47
C TYR A 36 18.25 10.36 14.66
N ALA A 37 17.46 11.40 14.44
CA ALA A 37 16.86 12.21 15.49
C ALA A 37 15.47 11.71 15.86
N SER A 38 14.95 12.24 16.98
CA SER A 38 13.58 11.97 17.42
C SER A 38 12.56 12.44 16.38
N PRO A 39 11.53 11.64 16.07
CA PRO A 39 10.48 12.06 15.15
C PRO A 39 9.67 13.24 15.71
N PRO A 40 9.17 14.14 14.85
CA PRO A 40 8.31 15.24 15.28
C PRO A 40 6.97 14.73 15.83
N GLN A 41 6.39 15.43 16.81
CA GLN A 41 5.11 15.06 17.42
C GLN A 41 3.92 15.23 16.46
N THR A 42 4.01 16.18 15.53
CA THR A 42 3.00 16.43 14.50
C THR A 42 3.59 16.12 13.13
N TYR A 43 3.17 15.00 12.56
CA TYR A 43 3.55 14.60 11.21
C TYR A 43 2.78 15.44 10.19
N VAL A 44 3.46 16.32 9.46
CA VAL A 44 2.85 17.11 8.39
C VAL A 44 3.70 16.99 7.12
N HIS A 45 3.10 16.44 6.08
CA HIS A 45 3.62 16.51 4.70
C HIS A 45 3.27 17.90 4.12
N PRO A 46 4.17 18.64 3.43
CA PRO A 46 5.29 18.18 2.59
C PRO A 46 6.69 18.68 3.00
N LEU A 47 7.71 17.87 2.62
CA LEU A 47 9.16 18.14 2.58
C LEU A 47 9.71 18.82 3.84
N LEU A 48 10.28 18.01 4.74
CA LEU A 48 11.14 18.51 5.81
C LEU A 48 12.24 19.39 5.18
N PRO A 49 12.39 20.66 5.58
CA PRO A 49 13.52 21.50 5.21
C PRO A 49 14.85 20.74 5.38
N PRO A 50 15.87 21.07 4.58
CA PRO A 50 17.17 20.41 4.65
C PRO A 50 17.84 20.52 6.03
N ASP A 51 17.43 21.51 6.81
CA ASP A 51 17.94 21.82 8.14
C ASP A 51 17.28 21.00 9.25
N ILE A 52 16.20 20.26 8.95
CA ILE A 52 15.56 19.38 9.93
C ILE A 52 16.34 18.05 9.98
N PRO A 53 16.72 17.60 11.18
CA PRO A 53 17.43 16.34 11.33
C PRO A 53 16.56 15.17 10.87
N GLU A 54 17.22 14.19 10.27
CA GLU A 54 16.56 13.01 9.72
C GLU A 54 16.05 12.12 10.86
N TYR A 55 14.79 11.69 10.81
CA TYR A 55 14.24 10.70 11.73
C TYR A 55 13.96 9.38 11.02
N ALA A 56 13.96 8.30 11.82
CA ALA A 56 13.73 6.96 11.35
C ALA A 56 12.27 6.73 10.96
N VAL A 57 12.06 6.14 9.79
CA VAL A 57 10.76 5.63 9.33
C VAL A 57 10.88 4.19 8.87
N GLN A 58 9.90 3.39 9.25
CA GLN A 58 9.71 2.04 8.72
C GLN A 58 8.64 2.08 7.62
N ILE A 59 8.91 1.39 6.50
CA ILE A 59 7.88 1.17 5.48
C ILE A 59 6.91 0.12 6.00
N ASN A 60 5.61 0.44 6.03
CA ASN A 60 4.57 -0.49 6.42
C ASN A 60 3.67 -0.85 5.23
N ASN A 61 2.94 -1.96 5.33
CA ASN A 61 1.97 -2.43 4.34
C ASN A 61 2.54 -2.70 2.93
N ARG A 62 3.84 -3.02 2.81
CA ARG A 62 4.50 -3.36 1.53
C ARG A 62 5.22 -4.71 1.58
N GLY A 63 4.47 -5.73 2.02
CA GLY A 63 4.95 -7.12 2.11
C GLY A 63 5.91 -7.37 3.30
N PRO A 64 6.88 -8.30 3.18
CA PRO A 64 7.79 -8.66 4.28
C PRO A 64 8.90 -7.62 4.53
N CYS A 65 8.84 -6.45 3.89
CA CYS A 65 9.86 -5.41 4.04
C CYS A 65 9.70 -4.69 5.38
N THR A 66 10.66 -4.88 6.28
CA THR A 66 10.72 -4.21 7.60
C THR A 66 11.85 -3.17 7.70
N HIS A 67 12.47 -2.82 6.56
CA HIS A 67 13.63 -1.93 6.53
C HIS A 67 13.29 -0.51 7.01
N VAL A 68 14.23 0.05 7.77
CA VAL A 68 14.15 1.38 8.36
C VAL A 68 15.11 2.31 7.64
N PHE A 69 14.62 3.50 7.31
CA PHE A 69 15.36 4.51 6.59
C PHE A 69 15.12 5.88 7.20
N GLY A 70 15.94 6.84 6.78
CA GLY A 70 15.64 8.24 7.02
C GLY A 70 14.47 8.72 6.15
N ARG A 71 13.58 9.54 6.73
CA ARG A 71 12.40 10.06 6.03
C ARG A 71 12.72 10.83 4.75
N ARG A 72 13.73 11.71 4.75
CA ARG A 72 14.16 12.45 3.55
C ARG A 72 14.84 11.53 2.56
N CYS A 73 15.58 10.53 3.03
CA CYS A 73 16.24 9.56 2.16
C CYS A 73 15.23 8.74 1.36
N VAL A 74 14.14 8.29 2.00
CA VAL A 74 13.03 7.60 1.32
C VAL A 74 12.40 8.49 0.27
N GLU A 75 12.06 9.74 0.62
CA GLU A 75 11.44 10.66 -0.34
C GLU A 75 12.37 11.02 -1.50
N THR A 76 13.65 11.26 -1.23
CA THR A 76 14.66 11.55 -2.26
C THR A 76 14.82 10.35 -3.19
N HIS A 77 14.85 9.13 -2.65
CA HIS A 77 14.93 7.90 -3.44
C HIS A 77 13.73 7.76 -4.39
N ILE A 78 12.50 7.94 -3.88
CA ILE A 78 11.27 7.84 -4.68
C ILE A 78 11.22 8.93 -5.75
N ARG A 79 11.62 10.16 -5.41
CA ARG A 79 11.66 11.32 -6.33
C ARG A 79 12.81 11.26 -7.34
N GLY A 80 13.82 10.43 -7.10
CA GLY A 80 15.04 10.34 -7.92
C GLY A 80 14.83 9.87 -9.37
N ARG A 81 13.63 9.38 -9.73
CA ARG A 81 13.27 8.90 -11.09
C ARG A 81 14.21 7.80 -11.62
N ASN A 82 14.88 7.08 -10.73
CA ASN A 82 15.72 5.95 -11.11
C ASN A 82 14.83 4.73 -11.40
N PRO A 83 15.31 3.76 -12.22
CA PRO A 83 14.57 2.53 -12.48
C PRO A 83 14.21 1.74 -11.21
N TRP A 84 14.87 1.97 -10.08
CA TRP A 84 14.62 1.31 -8.80
C TRP A 84 13.97 2.22 -7.73
N SER A 85 13.57 3.45 -8.09
CA SER A 85 12.92 4.41 -7.17
C SER A 85 11.59 3.91 -6.60
N HIS A 86 10.99 2.89 -7.22
CA HIS A 86 9.74 2.26 -6.80
C HIS A 86 9.94 1.01 -5.92
N THR A 87 11.17 0.74 -5.48
CA THR A 87 11.51 -0.46 -4.69
C THR A 87 12.36 -0.11 -3.48
N CYS A 88 12.37 -1.01 -2.49
CA CYS A 88 13.22 -0.91 -1.32
C CYS A 88 14.71 -0.95 -1.69
N PRO A 89 15.53 0.04 -1.25
CA PRO A 89 16.98 0.03 -1.49
C PRO A 89 17.71 -1.20 -0.94
N MET A 90 17.18 -1.85 0.10
CA MET A 90 17.83 -2.97 0.79
C MET A 90 17.40 -4.34 0.25
N CYS A 91 16.09 -4.59 0.16
CA CYS A 91 15.57 -5.90 -0.26
C CYS A 91 14.88 -5.92 -1.62
N ARG A 92 14.80 -4.78 -2.31
CA ARG A 92 14.12 -4.62 -3.61
C ARG A 92 12.63 -4.98 -3.62
N ALA A 93 12.00 -5.11 -2.45
CA ALA A 93 10.56 -5.23 -2.33
C ALA A 93 9.88 -4.04 -3.01
N GLU A 94 8.83 -4.30 -3.79
CA GLU A 94 8.13 -3.28 -4.55
C GLU A 94 7.27 -2.39 -3.64
N TRP A 95 7.47 -1.08 -3.74
CA TRP A 95 6.71 -0.08 -2.98
C TRP A 95 5.52 0.46 -3.74
N PHE A 96 5.56 0.47 -5.07
CA PHE A 96 4.47 0.96 -5.93
C PHE A 96 4.12 -0.14 -6.93
N PRO A 97 3.35 -1.16 -6.53
CA PRO A 97 2.96 -2.23 -7.43
C PRO A 97 2.11 -1.65 -8.57
N PRO A 98 2.15 -2.25 -9.77
CA PRO A 98 1.32 -1.82 -10.86
C PRO A 98 -0.17 -1.83 -10.44
N PRO A 99 -0.94 -0.79 -10.79
CA PRO A 99 -2.34 -0.67 -10.41
C PRO A 99 -3.20 -1.86 -10.84
N ASP A 100 -2.73 -2.68 -11.78
CA ASP A 100 -3.50 -3.77 -12.36
C ASP A 100 -3.51 -5.06 -11.54
N THR A 101 -2.56 -5.28 -10.62
CA THR A 101 -2.43 -6.59 -9.98
C THR A 101 -3.56 -6.83 -8.97
N GLY A 102 -3.84 -5.86 -8.09
CA GLY A 102 -4.99 -5.92 -7.20
C GLY A 102 -6.30 -5.63 -7.91
N ARG A 103 -6.27 -4.78 -8.95
CA ARG A 103 -7.48 -4.35 -9.69
C ARG A 103 -8.13 -5.45 -10.46
N ARG A 104 -7.35 -6.26 -11.16
CA ARG A 104 -7.91 -7.41 -11.88
C ARG A 104 -8.57 -8.39 -10.93
N GLU A 105 -7.92 -8.70 -9.81
CA GLU A 105 -8.46 -9.59 -8.78
C GLU A 105 -9.78 -9.04 -8.20
N VAL A 106 -9.83 -7.76 -7.82
CA VAL A 106 -11.08 -7.14 -7.33
C VAL A 106 -12.16 -7.13 -8.42
N LEU A 107 -11.82 -6.78 -9.66
CA LEU A 107 -12.80 -6.77 -10.76
C LEU A 107 -13.38 -8.17 -11.02
N GLU A 108 -12.56 -9.21 -11.00
CA GLU A 108 -13.01 -10.60 -11.12
C GLU A 108 -13.99 -10.99 -10.00
N HIS A 109 -13.70 -10.62 -8.75
CA HIS A 109 -14.60 -10.89 -7.64
C HIS A 109 -15.89 -10.05 -7.68
N VAL A 110 -15.82 -8.79 -8.13
CA VAL A 110 -17.00 -7.95 -8.33
C VAL A 110 -17.91 -8.56 -9.39
N GLU A 111 -17.35 -9.02 -10.52
CA GLU A 111 -18.11 -9.68 -11.57
C GLU A 111 -18.78 -10.96 -11.06
N ARG A 112 -18.07 -11.79 -10.28
CA ARG A 112 -18.68 -12.97 -9.62
C ARG A 112 -19.82 -12.59 -8.68
N ALA A 113 -19.63 -11.57 -7.85
CA ALA A 113 -20.66 -11.10 -6.93
C ALA A 113 -21.91 -10.56 -7.66
N LEU A 114 -21.73 -9.79 -8.73
CA LEU A 114 -22.83 -9.28 -9.55
C LEU A 114 -23.61 -10.41 -10.23
N ASN A 115 -22.90 -11.41 -10.77
CA ASN A 115 -23.54 -12.58 -11.38
C ASN A 115 -24.28 -13.44 -10.34
N GLY A 116 -23.73 -13.59 -9.13
CA GLY A 116 -24.43 -14.27 -8.02
C GLY A 116 -25.71 -13.55 -7.61
N LEU A 117 -25.66 -12.21 -7.47
CA LEU A 117 -26.85 -11.40 -7.18
C LEU A 117 -27.92 -11.51 -8.25
N ALA A 118 -27.55 -11.53 -9.54
CA ALA A 118 -28.50 -11.68 -10.64
C ALA A 118 -29.24 -13.03 -10.58
N ARG A 119 -28.54 -14.12 -10.26
CA ARG A 119 -29.18 -15.44 -10.09
C ARG A 119 -30.14 -15.48 -8.91
N LEU A 120 -29.74 -14.92 -7.78
CA LEU A 120 -30.60 -14.80 -6.60
C LEU A 120 -31.87 -13.98 -6.90
N GLU A 121 -31.74 -12.91 -7.69
CA GLU A 121 -32.87 -12.09 -8.13
C GLU A 121 -33.81 -12.88 -9.06
N GLU A 122 -33.27 -13.68 -9.98
CA GLU A 122 -34.04 -14.56 -10.87
C GLU A 122 -34.80 -15.64 -10.07
N ASP A 123 -34.15 -16.34 -9.15
CA ASP A 123 -34.76 -17.41 -8.34
C ASP A 123 -35.88 -16.87 -7.44
N LEU A 124 -35.64 -15.76 -6.75
CA LEU A 124 -36.65 -15.09 -5.92
C LEU A 124 -37.85 -14.61 -6.74
N SER A 125 -37.62 -14.17 -7.98
CA SER A 125 -38.67 -13.71 -8.89
C SER A 125 -39.45 -14.88 -9.50
N ALA A 126 -38.78 -16.01 -9.75
CA ALA A 126 -39.39 -17.24 -10.22
C ALA A 126 -40.19 -17.98 -9.11
N GLY A 127 -39.95 -17.63 -7.84
CA GLY A 127 -40.51 -18.33 -6.68
C GLY A 127 -39.79 -19.64 -6.38
N ASP A 128 -38.58 -19.81 -6.93
CA ASP A 128 -37.71 -20.95 -6.69
C ASP A 128 -36.95 -20.77 -5.36
N GLU A 129 -36.53 -21.88 -4.78
CA GLU A 129 -35.76 -21.87 -3.54
C GLU A 129 -34.32 -21.44 -3.82
N VAL A 130 -33.95 -20.27 -3.29
CA VAL A 130 -32.56 -19.78 -3.32
C VAL A 130 -31.62 -20.85 -2.79
N THR A 131 -30.61 -21.21 -3.59
CA THR A 131 -29.67 -22.23 -3.14
C THR A 131 -28.69 -21.63 -2.13
N MET A 132 -28.50 -22.31 -0.99
CA MET A 132 -27.48 -21.95 0.00
C MET A 132 -26.09 -21.81 -0.62
N ALA A 133 -25.81 -22.58 -1.68
CA ALA A 133 -24.55 -22.52 -2.42
C ALA A 133 -24.32 -21.18 -3.12
N GLU A 134 -25.36 -20.51 -3.63
CA GLU A 134 -25.23 -19.20 -4.30
C GLU A 134 -25.00 -18.08 -3.30
N VAL A 135 -25.65 -18.14 -2.15
CA VAL A 135 -25.40 -17.19 -1.05
C VAL A 135 -23.97 -17.32 -0.55
N GLU A 136 -23.49 -18.55 -0.34
CA GLU A 136 -22.11 -18.81 0.09
C GLU A 136 -21.06 -18.32 -0.93
N ASP A 137 -21.31 -18.47 -2.24
CA ASP A 137 -20.40 -18.01 -3.28
C ASP A 137 -20.35 -16.47 -3.36
N LEU A 138 -21.50 -15.82 -3.19
CA LEU A 138 -21.60 -14.37 -3.09
C LEU A 138 -20.84 -13.84 -1.88
N GLU A 139 -21.09 -14.40 -0.69
CA GLU A 139 -20.39 -14.02 0.55
C GLU A 139 -18.88 -14.17 0.41
N ARG A 140 -18.42 -15.29 -0.16
CA ARG A 140 -17.01 -15.54 -0.40
C ARG A 140 -16.39 -14.52 -1.35
N SER A 141 -17.11 -14.14 -2.41
CA SER A 141 -16.65 -13.13 -3.36
C SER A 141 -16.57 -11.74 -2.71
N LEU A 142 -17.54 -11.38 -1.88
CA LEU A 142 -17.53 -10.12 -1.13
C LEU A 142 -16.43 -10.05 -0.06
N GLU A 143 -16.19 -11.15 0.66
CA GLU A 143 -15.11 -11.25 1.65
C GLU A 143 -13.74 -11.05 0.96
N ARG A 144 -13.54 -11.65 -0.22
CA ARG A 144 -12.32 -11.45 -1.02
C ARG A 144 -12.15 -10.01 -1.50
N ILE A 145 -13.21 -9.35 -1.97
CA ILE A 145 -13.17 -7.93 -2.32
C ILE A 145 -12.73 -7.11 -1.10
N ARG A 146 -13.31 -7.39 0.08
CA ARG A 146 -12.95 -6.72 1.33
C ARG A 146 -11.47 -6.94 1.65
N GLU A 147 -11.00 -8.18 1.65
CA GLU A 147 -9.59 -8.50 1.92
C GLU A 147 -8.64 -7.77 0.97
N VAL A 148 -8.94 -7.73 -0.31
CA VAL A 148 -8.05 -7.11 -1.30
C VAL A 148 -8.07 -5.59 -1.19
N LEU A 149 -9.24 -4.95 -0.97
CA LEU A 149 -9.35 -3.50 -0.81
C LEU A 149 -8.73 -3.00 0.50
N TYR A 150 -8.90 -3.74 1.60
CA TYR A 150 -8.38 -3.36 2.92
C TYR A 150 -6.98 -3.93 3.24
N GLY A 151 -6.51 -4.91 2.48
CA GLY A 151 -5.21 -5.59 2.65
C GLY A 151 -3.97 -4.75 2.28
N GLY A 152 -4.11 -3.43 2.13
CA GLY A 152 -2.98 -2.50 2.01
C GLY A 152 -2.26 -2.49 0.66
N ARG A 153 -2.75 -3.22 -0.35
CA ARG A 153 -2.08 -3.33 -1.67
C ARG A 153 -2.51 -2.27 -2.70
N TRP A 154 -3.47 -1.43 -2.33
CA TRP A 154 -3.98 -0.35 -3.17
C TRP A 154 -3.51 0.99 -2.65
N ILE A 155 -2.34 1.41 -3.13
CA ILE A 155 -2.00 2.76 -3.64
C ILE A 155 -0.64 2.66 -4.33
#